data_AF-A0A933S7C8-F1
#
_entry.id   AF-A0A933S7C8-F1
#
_cell.length_a   1.000
_cell.length_b   1.000
_cell.length_c   1.000
_cell.angle_alpha   90.00
_cell.angle_beta   90.00
_cell.angle_gamma   90.00
#
_symmetry.space_group_name_H-M   'P 1'
#
loop_
_entity.id
_entity.type
_entity.pdbx_description
1 polymer ?
#
loop_
_entity_poly.entity_id
_entity_poly.type
_entity_poly.pdbx_seq_one_letter_code
_entity_poly.pdbx_strand_id
1 'polypeptide(L)'
;LMLSDHKEEQLVLFKEILYKKITVREAEKLARKIAFDRVRKKEFMPDPEITELEEEFQQKLGTRVHIDRKDLGGQIKIDFFSTDDLRSILDLINKSVIEKKPGDLLDNFIAKNQEENPQIEEAPIDDRSKEETKEDENKLYDISNFSI
;
A
#
# COMPACT_ATOMS: atom_id res chain seq x y z
N LEU A 1 -19.90 -2.50 21.63
CA LEU A 1 -19.73 -3.96 21.87
C LEU A 1 -18.96 -4.54 20.67
N MET A 2 -18.11 -5.57 20.82
CA MET A 2 -17.21 -6.00 19.72
C MET A 2 -17.92 -6.54 18.47
N LEU A 3 -19.16 -7.03 18.58
CA LEU A 3 -19.97 -7.57 17.47
C LEU A 3 -21.23 -6.73 17.16
N SER A 4 -21.30 -5.46 17.62
CA SER A 4 -22.55 -4.66 17.60
C SER A 4 -23.24 -4.61 16.24
N ASP A 5 -22.44 -4.53 15.18
CA ASP A 5 -22.92 -4.28 13.81
C ASP A 5 -23.25 -5.57 13.03
N HIS A 6 -23.11 -6.74 13.66
CA HIS A 6 -23.17 -8.05 12.99
C HIS A 6 -24.14 -9.01 13.68
N LYS A 7 -25.42 -8.90 13.30
CA LYS A 7 -26.53 -9.68 13.89
C LYS A 7 -26.37 -11.19 13.73
N GLU A 8 -25.88 -11.66 12.59
CA GLU A 8 -25.72 -13.09 12.33
C GLU A 8 -24.70 -13.74 13.27
N GLU A 9 -23.57 -13.08 13.48
CA GLU A 9 -22.50 -13.57 14.36
C GLU A 9 -22.92 -13.52 15.84
N GLN A 10 -23.70 -12.51 16.23
CA GLN A 10 -24.32 -12.48 17.56
C GLN A 10 -25.24 -13.68 17.78
N LEU A 11 -26.03 -14.07 16.76
CA LEU A 11 -26.90 -15.24 16.84
C LEU A 11 -26.11 -16.55 16.93
N VAL A 12 -25.00 -16.68 16.21
CA VAL A 12 -24.12 -17.85 16.29
C VAL A 12 -23.48 -17.93 17.67
N LEU A 13 -22.90 -16.83 18.17
CA LEU A 13 -22.31 -16.78 19.50
C LEU A 13 -23.35 -17.06 20.59
N PHE A 14 -24.55 -16.52 20.46
CA PHE A 14 -25.67 -16.77 21.38
C PHE A 14 -26.04 -18.26 21.42
N LYS A 15 -26.16 -18.91 20.25
CA LYS A 15 -26.39 -20.35 20.18
C LYS A 15 -25.26 -21.12 20.87
N GLU A 16 -24.01 -20.75 20.62
CA GLU A 16 -22.88 -21.41 21.29
C GLU A 16 -22.88 -21.21 22.81
N ILE A 17 -23.27 -20.03 23.30
CA ILE A 17 -23.44 -19.79 24.74
C ILE A 17 -24.50 -20.71 25.32
N LEU A 18 -25.64 -20.88 24.64
CA LEU A 18 -26.72 -21.76 25.10
C LEU A 18 -26.32 -23.24 25.07
N TYR A 19 -25.70 -23.71 23.98
CA TYR A 19 -25.36 -25.12 23.81
C TYR A 19 -24.16 -25.55 24.66
N LYS A 20 -23.12 -24.70 24.75
CA LYS A 20 -21.86 -25.04 25.42
C LYS A 20 -21.78 -24.50 26.85
N LYS A 21 -22.76 -23.71 27.29
CA LYS A 21 -22.82 -23.08 28.63
C LYS A 21 -21.49 -22.43 29.04
N ILE A 22 -20.87 -21.72 28.11
CA ILE A 22 -19.57 -21.08 28.32
C ILE A 22 -19.70 -19.90 29.28
N THR A 23 -18.61 -19.60 29.98
CA THR A 23 -18.53 -18.47 30.90
C THR A 23 -18.46 -17.14 30.15
N VAL A 24 -18.79 -16.03 30.84
CA VAL A 24 -18.75 -14.68 30.26
C VAL A 24 -17.36 -14.36 29.68
N ARG A 25 -16.29 -14.78 30.36
CA ARG A 25 -14.90 -14.58 29.90
C ARG A 25 -14.61 -15.34 28.60
N GLU A 26 -15.15 -16.54 28.45
CA GLU A 26 -14.99 -17.34 27.23
C GLU A 26 -15.82 -16.77 26.07
N ALA A 27 -17.04 -16.33 26.34
CA ALA A 27 -17.89 -15.67 25.36
C ALA A 27 -17.24 -14.38 24.82
N GLU A 28 -16.64 -13.58 25.70
CA GLU A 28 -15.92 -12.36 25.30
C GLU A 28 -14.65 -12.67 24.48
N LYS A 29 -13.91 -13.72 24.86
CA LYS A 29 -12.73 -14.17 24.11
C LYS A 29 -13.10 -14.66 22.72
N LEU A 30 -14.21 -15.39 22.60
CA LEU A 30 -14.72 -15.90 21.34
C LEU A 30 -15.24 -14.77 20.45
N ALA A 31 -15.98 -13.82 21.01
CA ALA A 31 -16.39 -12.59 20.33
C ALA A 31 -15.20 -11.83 19.76
N ARG A 32 -14.14 -11.64 20.56
CA ARG A 32 -12.89 -11.01 20.08
C ARG A 32 -12.28 -11.76 18.91
N LYS A 33 -12.19 -13.10 18.99
CA LYS A 33 -11.63 -13.91 17.91
C LYS A 33 -12.41 -13.77 16.61
N ILE A 34 -13.74 -13.82 16.68
CA ILE A 34 -14.63 -13.65 15.51
C ILE A 34 -14.41 -12.27 14.87
N ALA A 35 -14.35 -11.22 15.68
CA ALA A 35 -14.09 -9.86 15.20
C ALA A 35 -12.71 -9.74 14.51
N PHE A 36 -11.63 -10.27 15.11
CA PHE A 36 -10.28 -10.23 14.52
C PHE A 36 -10.16 -11.06 13.24
N ASP A 37 -10.70 -12.27 13.21
CA ASP A 37 -10.66 -13.14 12.03
C ASP A 37 -11.42 -12.48 10.86
N ARG A 38 -12.48 -11.72 11.13
CA ARG A 38 -13.23 -11.01 10.10
C ARG A 38 -12.52 -9.76 9.58
N VAL A 39 -11.89 -8.96 10.44
CA VAL A 39 -11.10 -7.80 9.98
C VAL A 39 -10.05 -8.29 8.97
N ARG A 40 -9.35 -9.38 9.29
CA ARG A 40 -8.41 -10.02 8.37
C ARG A 40 -9.07 -10.52 7.09
N LYS A 41 -10.23 -11.19 7.17
CA LYS A 41 -10.95 -11.67 5.98
C LYS A 41 -11.51 -10.55 5.10
N LYS A 42 -11.88 -9.41 5.68
CA LYS A 42 -12.37 -8.25 4.95
C LYS A 42 -11.23 -7.52 4.24
N GLU A 43 -10.05 -7.45 4.85
CA GLU A 43 -8.81 -7.02 4.18
C GLU A 43 -8.41 -7.98 3.04
N PHE A 44 -8.77 -9.26 3.15
CA PHE A 44 -8.52 -10.31 2.16
C PHE A 44 -9.65 -10.51 1.13
N MET A 45 -10.56 -9.55 0.94
CA MET A 45 -11.46 -9.64 -0.21
C MET A 45 -10.65 -9.30 -1.47
N PRO A 46 -10.35 -10.27 -2.36
CA PRO A 46 -9.59 -9.96 -3.55
C PRO A 46 -10.44 -9.04 -4.42
N ASP A 47 -9.82 -7.95 -4.86
CA ASP A 47 -10.41 -7.03 -5.81
C ASP A 47 -10.75 -7.82 -7.10
N PRO A 48 -11.97 -7.74 -7.65
CA PRO A 48 -12.36 -8.48 -8.85
C PRO A 48 -11.40 -8.24 -10.02
N GLU A 49 -10.91 -7.01 -10.21
CA GLU A 49 -9.93 -6.70 -11.27
C GLU A 49 -8.61 -7.45 -11.07
N ILE A 50 -8.14 -7.54 -9.82
CA ILE A 50 -6.89 -8.24 -9.49
C ILE A 50 -7.04 -9.75 -9.70
N THR A 51 -8.22 -10.29 -9.41
CA THR A 51 -8.52 -11.72 -9.58
C THR A 51 -8.51 -12.09 -11.07
N GLU A 52 -9.11 -11.25 -11.93
CA GLU A 52 -9.10 -11.45 -13.38
C GLU A 52 -7.67 -11.40 -13.95
N LEU A 53 -6.85 -10.45 -13.48
CA LEU A 53 -5.45 -10.37 -13.87
C LEU A 53 -4.65 -11.58 -13.39
N GLU A 54 -4.87 -12.04 -12.15
CA GLU A 54 -4.24 -13.23 -11.60
C GLU A 54 -4.57 -14.47 -12.46
N GLU A 55 -5.84 -14.61 -12.86
CA GLU A 55 -6.27 -15.70 -13.75
C GLU A 55 -5.62 -15.60 -15.13
N GLU A 56 -5.55 -14.41 -15.73
CA GLU A 56 -4.88 -14.22 -17.03
C GLU A 56 -3.38 -14.57 -16.96
N PHE A 57 -2.70 -14.17 -15.87
CA PHE A 57 -1.31 -14.54 -15.65
C PHE A 57 -1.14 -16.05 -15.48
N GLN A 58 -2.01 -16.70 -14.71
CA GLN A 58 -2.01 -18.15 -14.56
C GLN A 58 -2.24 -18.87 -15.89
N GLN A 59 -3.14 -18.38 -16.74
CA GLN A 59 -3.40 -18.95 -18.07
C GLN A 59 -2.20 -18.80 -19.01
N LYS A 60 -1.51 -17.65 -19.00
CA LYS A 60 -0.35 -17.40 -19.88
C LYS A 60 0.91 -18.12 -19.43
N LEU A 61 1.17 -18.16 -18.12
CA LEU A 61 2.39 -18.76 -17.57
C LEU A 61 2.23 -20.26 -17.30
N GLY A 62 1.00 -20.75 -17.15
CA GLY A 62 0.72 -22.14 -16.80
C GLY A 62 1.16 -22.51 -15.37
N THR A 63 1.51 -21.51 -14.55
CA THR A 63 1.93 -21.68 -13.17
C THR A 63 1.03 -20.89 -12.22
N ARG A 64 1.12 -21.18 -10.93
CA ARG A 64 0.36 -20.44 -9.92
C ARG A 64 0.95 -19.04 -9.77
N VAL A 65 0.10 -18.04 -9.91
CA VAL A 65 0.43 -16.63 -9.73
C VAL A 65 -0.43 -16.08 -8.62
N HIS A 66 0.15 -15.24 -7.76
CA HIS A 66 -0.55 -14.52 -6.70
C HIS A 66 -0.20 -13.03 -6.74
N ILE A 67 -1.22 -12.17 -6.66
CA ILE A 67 -1.04 -10.72 -6.69
C ILE A 67 -1.40 -10.14 -5.33
N ASP A 68 -0.38 -9.67 -4.61
CA ASP A 68 -0.53 -8.97 -3.34
C ASP A 68 -0.55 -7.46 -3.58
N ARG A 69 -1.72 -6.83 -3.44
CA ARG A 69 -1.85 -5.37 -3.52
C ARG A 69 -1.57 -4.72 -2.16
N LYS A 70 -0.80 -3.63 -2.16
CA LYS A 70 -0.56 -2.77 -0.99
C LYS A 70 -1.15 -1.37 -1.25
N ASP A 71 -1.17 -0.51 -0.23
CA ASP A 71 -1.66 0.87 -0.36
C ASP A 71 -0.91 1.65 -1.45
N LEU A 72 0.41 1.42 -1.55
CA LEU A 72 1.28 1.98 -2.58
C LEU A 72 1.93 0.84 -3.36
N GLY A 73 1.37 0.52 -4.52
CA GLY A 73 1.86 -0.53 -5.43
C GLY A 73 1.45 -1.95 -5.03
N GLY A 74 2.26 -2.93 -5.41
CA GLY A 74 1.95 -4.35 -5.18
C GLY A 74 3.12 -5.26 -5.54
N GLN A 75 2.95 -6.56 -5.25
CA GLN A 75 3.91 -7.61 -5.57
C GLN A 75 3.21 -8.76 -6.28
N ILE A 76 3.84 -9.27 -7.35
CA ILE A 76 3.39 -10.46 -8.05
C ILE A 76 4.32 -11.60 -7.65
N LYS A 77 3.75 -12.68 -7.10
CA LYS A 77 4.46 -13.92 -6.76
C LYS A 77 4.11 -14.97 -7.80
N ILE A 78 5.13 -15.55 -8.42
CA ILE A 78 4.98 -16.59 -9.44
C ILE A 78 5.69 -17.83 -8.91
N ASP A 79 4.94 -18.92 -8.75
CA ASP A 79 5.51 -20.21 -8.38
C ASP A 79 6.16 -20.85 -9.61
N PHE A 80 7.32 -21.47 -9.42
CA PHE A 80 8.04 -22.22 -10.46
C PHE A 80 8.49 -23.57 -9.91
N PHE A 81 8.54 -24.58 -10.77
CA PHE A 81 8.94 -25.94 -10.38
C PHE A 81 10.38 -26.25 -10.79
N SER A 82 10.84 -25.66 -11.89
CA SER A 82 12.16 -25.88 -12.47
C SER A 82 12.89 -24.57 -12.78
N THR A 83 14.22 -24.66 -12.94
CA THR A 83 15.03 -23.53 -13.39
C THR A 83 14.73 -23.14 -14.85
N ASP A 84 14.21 -24.07 -15.65
CA ASP A 84 13.86 -23.82 -17.05
C ASP A 84 12.54 -23.04 -17.16
N ASP A 85 11.63 -23.21 -16.20
CA ASP A 85 10.40 -22.40 -16.09
C ASP A 85 10.76 -20.93 -15.86
N LEU A 86 11.73 -20.67 -14.98
CA LEU A 86 12.20 -19.32 -14.67
C LEU A 86 12.83 -18.65 -15.89
N ARG A 87 13.61 -19.39 -16.69
CA ARG A 87 14.15 -18.90 -17.97
C ARG A 87 13.03 -18.58 -18.95
N SER A 88 12.03 -19.46 -19.06
CA SER A 88 10.88 -19.25 -19.94
C SER A 88 10.09 -17.99 -19.55
N ILE A 89 9.87 -17.77 -18.25
CA ILE A 89 9.24 -16.54 -17.73
C ILE A 89 10.07 -15.31 -18.10
N LEU A 90 11.39 -15.37 -17.93
CA LEU A 90 12.30 -14.28 -18.27
C LEU A 90 12.29 -13.97 -19.78
N ASP A 91 12.25 -14.99 -20.63
CA ASP A 91 12.16 -14.84 -22.08
C ASP A 91 10.83 -14.22 -22.52
N LEU A 92 9.71 -14.62 -21.90
CA LEU A 92 8.40 -14.01 -22.14
C LEU A 92 8.38 -12.52 -21.79
N ILE A 93 9.01 -12.14 -20.67
CA ILE A 93 9.13 -10.74 -20.26
C ILE A 93 10.00 -9.98 -21.26
N ASN A 94 11.19 -10.48 -21.59
CA ASN A 94 12.12 -9.81 -22.51
C ASN A 94 11.54 -9.61 -23.91
N LYS A 95 10.74 -10.56 -24.40
CA LYS A 95 10.06 -10.42 -25.71
C LYS A 95 9.03 -9.30 -25.72
N SER A 96 8.44 -8.98 -24.56
CA SER A 96 7.42 -7.95 -24.40
C SER A 96 7.98 -6.57 -24.02
N VAL A 97 9.16 -6.52 -23.41
CA VAL A 97 9.83 -5.26 -23.04
C VAL A 97 10.62 -4.76 -24.25
N ILE A 98 9.92 -4.06 -25.14
CA ILE A 98 10.55 -3.16 -26.10
C ILE A 98 11.10 -1.98 -25.29
N GLU A 99 12.42 -1.99 -25.07
CA GLU A 99 13.30 -0.89 -24.63
C GLU A 99 12.69 0.18 -23.70
N LYS A 100 12.19 -0.21 -22.52
CA LYS A 100 12.00 0.76 -21.42
C LYS A 100 13.28 0.80 -20.60
N LYS A 101 13.80 1.99 -20.32
CA LYS A 101 15.02 2.12 -19.53
C LYS A 101 14.72 1.70 -18.08
N PRO A 102 15.68 1.05 -17.39
CA PRO A 102 15.51 0.77 -15.97
C PRO A 102 15.41 2.10 -15.21
N GLY A 103 14.22 2.44 -14.71
CA GLY A 103 13.93 3.70 -14.02
C GLY A 103 12.62 4.36 -14.44
N ASP A 104 12.22 4.24 -15.71
CA ASP A 104 11.07 4.98 -16.25
C ASP A 104 9.76 4.71 -15.48
N LEU A 105 9.55 3.47 -15.02
CA LEU A 105 8.36 3.10 -14.24
C LEU A 105 8.37 3.70 -12.83
N LEU A 106 9.55 3.83 -12.21
CA LEU A 106 9.72 4.46 -10.91
C LEU A 106 9.53 5.97 -11.00
N ASP A 107 10.14 6.60 -12.02
CA ASP A 107 10.03 8.04 -12.24
C ASP A 107 8.59 8.47 -12.53
N ASN A 108 7.87 7.71 -13.36
CA ASN A 108 6.44 7.94 -13.61
C ASN A 108 5.59 7.79 -12.34
N PHE A 109 5.92 6.84 -11.47
CA PHE A 109 5.22 6.66 -10.20
C PHE A 109 5.49 7.81 -9.21
N ILE A 110 6.74 8.27 -9.12
CA ILE A 110 7.14 9.41 -8.29
C ILE A 110 6.45 10.69 -8.79
N ALA A 111 6.47 10.96 -10.10
CA ALA A 111 5.82 12.13 -10.68
C ALA A 111 4.31 12.15 -10.38
N LYS A 112 3.63 11.02 -10.54
CA LYS A 112 2.18 10.90 -10.28
C LYS A 112 1.82 11.15 -8.80
N ASN A 113 2.63 10.67 -7.87
CA ASN A 113 2.39 10.88 -6.43
C ASN A 113 2.82 12.29 -5.95
N GLN A 114 3.71 12.97 -6.65
CA GLN A 114 4.08 14.37 -6.36
C GLN A 114 2.99 15.37 -6.77
N GLU A 115 2.12 15.03 -7.73
CA GLU A 115 0.98 15.90 -8.11
C GLU A 115 -0.16 15.85 -7.08
N GLU A 116 -0.31 14.75 -6.32
CA GLU A 116 -1.38 14.59 -5.31
C GLU A 116 -1.02 15.13 -3.92
N ASN A 117 0.26 15.37 -3.64
CA ASN A 117 0.70 16.14 -2.49
C ASN A 117 1.21 17.49 -2.99
N PRO A 118 0.48 18.61 -2.80
CA PRO A 118 1.15 19.90 -2.87
C PRO A 118 2.27 19.83 -1.84
N GLN A 119 3.51 19.78 -2.34
CA GLN A 119 4.67 20.06 -1.55
C GLN A 119 4.39 21.42 -0.96
N ILE A 120 4.00 21.46 0.32
CA ILE A 120 4.24 22.63 1.12
C ILE A 120 5.75 22.67 1.14
N GLU A 121 6.32 23.42 0.18
CA GLU A 121 7.61 24.04 0.40
C GLU A 121 7.43 24.75 1.74
N GLU A 122 7.91 24.14 2.83
CA GLU A 122 8.23 24.87 4.05
C GLU A 122 9.45 25.75 3.71
N ALA A 123 9.29 26.65 2.73
CA ALA A 123 9.92 27.94 2.87
C ALA A 123 9.40 28.46 4.23
N PRO A 124 10.30 28.86 5.15
CA PRO A 124 9.83 29.56 6.33
C PRO A 124 8.89 30.66 5.82
N ILE A 125 7.68 30.72 6.38
CA ILE A 125 6.70 31.78 6.08
C ILE A 125 7.36 33.07 6.57
N ASP A 126 8.14 33.69 5.68
CA ASP A 126 8.76 34.96 5.92
C ASP A 126 7.71 36.01 5.55
N ASP A 127 6.98 36.49 6.55
CA ASP A 127 5.95 37.54 6.42
C ASP A 127 6.53 38.89 5.95
N ARG A 128 7.85 38.96 5.69
CA ARG A 128 8.54 40.14 5.16
C ARG A 128 8.26 40.33 3.67
N SER A 129 8.19 41.59 3.25
CA SER A 129 7.98 41.95 1.85
C SER A 129 9.20 41.60 0.99
N LYS A 130 9.01 41.33 -0.32
CA LYS A 130 10.12 40.99 -1.25
C LYS A 130 11.22 42.06 -1.33
N GLU A 131 10.92 43.29 -0.92
CA GLU A 131 11.86 44.41 -0.89
C GLU A 131 12.77 44.34 0.36
N GLU A 132 12.21 43.99 1.51
CA GLU A 132 12.96 43.79 2.76
C GLU A 132 13.92 42.59 2.69
N THR A 133 13.50 41.48 2.06
CA THR A 133 14.36 40.30 1.90
C THR A 133 15.63 40.61 1.09
N LYS A 134 15.49 41.41 0.01
CA LYS A 134 16.63 41.80 -0.83
C LYS A 134 17.55 42.79 -0.13
N GLU A 135 17.01 43.67 0.71
CA GLU A 135 17.84 44.55 1.52
C GLU A 135 18.68 43.77 2.55
N ASP A 136 18.07 42.80 3.23
CA ASP A 136 18.75 42.00 4.25
C ASP A 136 19.87 41.13 3.64
N GLU A 137 19.61 40.51 2.48
CA GLU A 137 20.65 39.76 1.76
C GLU A 137 21.82 40.66 1.35
N ASN A 138 21.55 41.85 0.81
CA ASN A 138 22.60 42.79 0.42
C ASN A 138 23.42 43.29 1.63
N LYS A 139 22.76 43.57 2.77
CA LYS A 139 23.44 43.97 4.00
C LYS A 139 24.30 42.83 4.58
N LEU A 140 23.87 41.57 4.45
CA LEU A 140 24.61 40.43 4.98
C LEU A 140 25.96 40.21 4.28
N TYR A 141 26.05 40.50 2.98
CA TYR A 141 27.27 40.36 2.19
C TYR A 141 28.03 41.68 2.00
N ASP A 142 27.59 42.76 2.67
CA ASP A 142 28.25 44.05 2.57
C ASP A 142 29.61 44.00 3.27
N ILE A 143 30.66 44.21 2.47
CA ILE A 143 32.08 44.13 2.85
C ILE A 143 32.45 45.13 3.97
N SER A 144 31.65 46.17 4.17
CA SER A 144 31.74 47.14 5.25
C SER A 144 31.41 46.55 6.63
N ASN A 145 30.63 45.45 6.68
CA ASN A 145 30.29 44.76 7.92
C ASN A 145 31.36 43.75 8.38
N PHE A 146 32.37 43.48 7.55
CA PHE A 146 33.45 42.53 7.81
C PHE A 146 34.82 43.16 8.06
N SER A 147 34.90 44.48 8.28
CA SER A 147 36.15 45.11 8.72
C SER A 147 36.45 44.79 10.20
N ILE A 148 37.59 44.16 10.46
CA ILE A 148 38.21 43.94 11.79
C ILE A 148 38.81 45.24 12.33
#